data_AF-A0A2V8XKP4-F1
#
_entry.id   AF-A0A2V8XKP4-F1
#
_cell.length_a   1.000
_cell.length_b   1.000
_cell.length_c   1.000
_cell.angle_alpha   90.00
_cell.angle_beta   90.00
_cell.angle_gamma   90.00
#
_symmetry.space_group_name_H-M   'P 1'
#
loop_
_entity.id
_entity.type
_entity.pdbx_description
1 polymer ?
#
loop_
_entity_poly.entity_id
_entity_poly.type
_entity_poly.pdbx_seq_one_letter_code
_entity_poly.pdbx_strand_id
1 'polypeptide(L)'
;MPITNRARKDSGRLTLIEMIMFPLYILLIALCVQWGLHRRGWRGAVLGLLLVFLILPLGAFAWGLLLSAIYTGMPSYPACRTGKCHSSNYRLRRLENGRSALFCACGTPYRKRGRRFYEVQPDGSLRPYMLWRAFRGWFPDA
;
A
#
# COMPACT_ATOMS: atom_id res chain seq x y z
N MET A 1 35.75 4.31 12.03
CA MET A 1 34.45 3.89 11.46
C MET A 1 33.36 4.85 11.94
N PRO A 2 32.79 5.73 11.10
CA PRO A 2 31.75 6.65 11.54
C PRO A 2 30.36 6.00 11.46
N ILE A 3 29.71 5.86 12.61
CA ILE A 3 28.30 5.51 12.72
C ILE A 3 27.50 6.74 12.28
N THR A 4 26.81 6.64 11.15
CA THR A 4 26.00 7.75 10.62
C THR A 4 24.71 7.89 11.43
N ASN A 5 24.64 8.91 12.27
CA ASN A 5 23.40 9.39 12.89
C ASN A 5 22.46 9.96 11.81
N ARG A 6 21.67 9.09 11.16
CA ARG A 6 20.42 9.50 10.50
C ARG A 6 19.26 9.34 11.48
N ALA A 7 19.34 10.05 12.60
CA ALA A 7 18.17 10.29 13.45
C ALA A 7 17.24 11.26 12.68
N ARG A 8 16.27 10.62 12.05
CA ARG A 8 15.18 11.14 11.23
C ARG A 8 14.51 12.38 11.82
N LYS A 9 14.75 13.54 11.21
CA LYS A 9 14.10 14.83 11.50
C LYS A 9 12.73 14.90 10.78
N ASP A 10 11.82 13.98 11.11
CA ASP A 10 10.43 13.95 10.57
C ASP A 10 9.37 14.22 11.67
N SER A 11 9.75 14.77 12.84
CA SER A 11 8.87 14.91 14.01
C SER A 11 7.92 16.12 14.00
N GLY A 12 7.39 16.58 12.86
CA GLY A 12 6.52 17.77 12.91
C GLY A 12 5.77 18.19 11.65
N ARG A 13 5.78 17.39 10.57
CA ARG A 13 4.91 17.67 9.44
C ARG A 13 3.61 16.90 9.63
N LEU A 14 2.67 17.53 10.32
CA LEU A 14 1.26 17.19 10.17
C LEU A 14 0.98 17.14 8.67
N THR A 15 0.65 15.97 8.17
CA THR A 15 0.40 15.81 6.75
C THR A 15 -0.84 16.61 6.39
N LEU A 16 -0.92 17.18 5.19
CA LEU A 16 -2.14 17.85 4.71
C LEU A 16 -3.37 16.95 4.88
N ILE A 17 -3.16 15.63 4.75
CA ILE A 17 -4.17 14.59 4.99
C ILE A 17 -4.64 14.63 6.44
N GLU A 18 -3.75 14.65 7.43
CA GLU A 18 -4.13 14.74 8.85
C GLU A 18 -4.90 16.03 9.17
N MET A 19 -4.49 17.17 8.60
CA MET A 19 -5.18 18.45 8.80
C MET A 19 -6.62 18.45 8.26
N ILE A 20 -6.91 17.67 7.21
CA ILE A 20 -8.24 17.55 6.62
C ILE A 20 -9.06 16.46 7.31
N MET A 21 -8.45 15.32 7.60
CA MET A 21 -9.14 14.15 8.18
C MET A 21 -9.63 14.42 9.61
N PHE A 22 -8.86 15.16 10.41
CA PHE A 22 -9.23 15.44 11.80
C PHE A 22 -10.54 16.24 11.97
N PRO A 23 -10.75 17.39 11.31
CA PRO A 23 -12.02 18.12 11.41
C PRO A 23 -13.19 17.35 10.79
N LEU A 24 -12.97 16.61 9.70
CA LEU A 24 -14.00 15.74 9.13
C LEU A 24 -14.44 14.65 10.12
N TYR A 25 -13.50 14.09 10.87
CA TYR A 25 -13.80 13.09 11.89
C TYR A 25 -14.59 13.68 13.07
N ILE A 26 -14.23 14.88 13.54
CA ILE A 26 -14.99 15.60 14.57
C ILE A 26 -16.42 15.89 14.08
N LEU A 27 -16.56 16.36 12.84
CA LEU A 27 -17.87 16.63 12.23
C LEU A 27 -18.71 15.36 12.17
N LEU A 28 -18.13 14.23 11.78
CA LEU A 28 -18.81 12.93 11.76
C LEU A 28 -19.31 12.54 13.16
N ILE A 29 -18.47 12.66 14.20
CA ILE A 29 -18.87 12.41 15.59
C ILE A 29 -20.06 13.29 15.97
N ALA A 30 -19.96 14.60 15.71
CA ALA A 30 -21.00 15.56 16.06
C ALA A 30 -22.33 15.24 15.37
N LEU A 31 -22.31 14.90 14.07
CA LEU A 31 -23.49 14.51 13.31
C LEU A 31 -24.12 13.21 13.84
N CYS A 32 -23.31 12.20 14.14
CA CYS A 32 -23.80 10.93 14.69
C CYS A 32 -24.45 11.12 16.07
N VAL A 33 -23.81 11.92 16.94
CA VAL A 33 -24.32 12.22 18.28
C VAL A 33 -25.60 13.07 18.20
N GLN A 34 -25.64 14.12 17.37
CA GLN A 34 -26.82 14.95 17.17
C GLN A 34 -28.00 14.15 16.61
N TRP A 35 -27.75 13.29 15.62
CA TRP A 35 -28.77 12.42 15.06
C TRP A 35 -29.32 11.44 16.10
N GLY A 36 -28.43 10.84 16.91
CA GLY A 36 -28.80 9.97 18.01
C GLY A 36 -29.66 10.69 19.07
N LEU A 37 -29.21 11.86 19.50
CA LEU A 37 -29.94 12.75 20.42
C LEU A 37 -31.35 13.07 19.92
N HIS A 38 -31.47 13.46 18.66
CA HIS A 38 -32.75 13.84 18.08
C HIS A 38 -33.73 12.66 17.99
N ARG A 39 -33.25 11.44 17.67
CA ARG A 39 -34.11 10.27 17.48
C ARG A 39 -34.49 9.54 18.76
N ARG A 40 -33.56 9.42 19.72
CA ARG A 40 -33.69 8.54 20.90
C ARG A 40 -33.21 9.20 22.20
N GLY A 41 -33.02 10.53 22.20
CA GLY A 41 -32.49 11.25 23.34
C GLY A 41 -31.09 10.76 23.73
N TRP A 42 -30.80 10.74 25.03
CA TRP A 42 -29.49 10.36 25.56
C TRP A 42 -29.04 8.94 25.16
N ARG A 43 -29.99 7.98 25.04
CA ARG A 43 -29.69 6.61 24.59
C ARG A 43 -29.15 6.58 23.17
N GLY A 44 -29.66 7.46 22.31
CA GLY A 44 -29.15 7.62 20.95
C GLY A 44 -27.78 8.27 20.91
N ALA A 45 -27.49 9.22 21.81
CA ALA A 45 -26.16 9.83 21.94
C ALA A 45 -25.08 8.77 22.27
N VAL A 46 -25.36 7.92 23.26
CA VAL A 46 -24.46 6.83 23.67
C VAL A 46 -24.25 5.84 22.53
N LEU A 47 -25.32 5.47 21.83
CA LEU A 47 -25.22 4.59 20.66
C LEU A 47 -24.40 5.22 19.53
N GLY A 48 -24.55 6.53 19.30
CA GLY A 48 -23.75 7.27 18.32
C GLY A 48 -22.26 7.25 18.64
N LEU A 49 -21.89 7.47 19.92
CA LEU A 49 -20.50 7.38 20.36
C LEU A 49 -19.94 5.96 20.20
N LEU A 50 -20.68 4.93 20.61
CA LEU A 50 -20.27 3.54 20.42
C LEU A 50 -20.06 3.21 18.93
N LEU A 51 -20.93 3.71 18.06
CA LEU A 51 -20.79 3.49 16.63
C LEU A 51 -19.50 4.09 16.07
N VAL A 52 -19.14 5.31 16.47
CA VAL A 52 -17.97 6.00 15.92
C VAL A 52 -16.64 5.53 16.54
N PHE A 53 -16.61 5.27 17.85
CA PHE A 53 -15.37 4.89 18.53
C PHE A 53 -15.10 3.40 18.56
N LEU A 54 -16.14 2.55 18.47
CA LEU A 54 -15.99 1.10 18.55
C LEU A 54 -16.28 0.43 17.21
N ILE A 55 -17.48 0.64 16.66
CA ILE A 55 -17.94 -0.11 15.48
C ILE A 55 -17.15 0.28 14.22
N LEU A 56 -16.96 1.58 13.97
CA LEU A 56 -16.24 2.07 12.80
C LEU A 56 -14.78 1.57 12.74
N PRO A 57 -13.96 1.70 13.81
CA PRO A 57 -12.59 1.18 13.81
C PRO A 57 -12.53 -0.34 13.70
N LEU A 58 -13.42 -1.07 14.38
CA LEU A 58 -13.50 -2.53 14.27
C LEU A 58 -13.87 -2.97 12.85
N GLY A 59 -14.81 -2.27 12.22
CA GLY A 59 -15.20 -2.53 10.83
C GLY A 59 -14.04 -2.29 9.86
N ALA A 60 -13.32 -1.17 10.01
CA ALA A 60 -12.14 -0.87 9.20
C ALA A 60 -11.03 -1.90 9.40
N PHE A 61 -10.80 -2.33 10.65
CA PHE A 61 -9.82 -3.36 10.98
C PHE A 61 -10.20 -4.72 10.37
N ALA A 62 -11.45 -5.17 10.55
CA ALA A 62 -11.95 -6.40 9.96
C ALA A 62 -11.87 -6.39 8.42
N TRP A 63 -12.18 -5.25 7.80
CA TRP A 63 -12.01 -5.06 6.37
C TRP A 63 -10.54 -5.14 5.95
N GLY A 64 -9.63 -4.55 6.72
CA GLY A 64 -8.18 -4.66 6.52
C GLY A 64 -7.70 -6.11 6.58
N LEU A 65 -8.18 -6.90 7.55
CA LEU A 65 -7.89 -8.33 7.64
C LEU A 65 -8.43 -9.11 6.44
N LEU A 66 -9.66 -8.82 6.01
CA LEU A 66 -10.26 -9.45 4.83
C LEU A 66 -9.44 -9.15 3.57
N LEU A 67 -9.07 -7.89 3.35
CA LEU A 67 -8.19 -7.52 2.23
C LEU A 67 -6.84 -8.21 2.36
N SER A 68 -6.23 -8.23 3.55
CA SER A 68 -4.96 -8.92 3.77
C SER A 68 -5.08 -10.40 3.42
N ALA A 69 -6.13 -11.09 3.86
CA ALA A 69 -6.40 -12.49 3.52
C ALA A 69 -6.56 -12.69 2.00
N ILE A 70 -7.30 -11.82 1.32
CA ILE A 70 -7.48 -11.85 -0.14
C ILE A 70 -6.15 -11.67 -0.88
N TYR A 71 -5.26 -10.82 -0.37
CA TYR A 71 -3.95 -10.58 -0.97
C TYR A 71 -2.86 -11.52 -0.42
N THR A 72 -3.19 -12.41 0.52
CA THR A 72 -2.26 -13.37 1.09
C THR A 72 -1.89 -14.38 0.01
N GLY A 73 -0.60 -14.59 -0.21
CA GLY A 73 -0.08 -15.47 -1.26
C GLY A 73 0.08 -14.81 -2.63
N MET A 74 -0.35 -13.56 -2.85
CA MET A 74 -0.02 -12.86 -4.09
C MET A 74 1.42 -12.31 -4.03
N PRO A 75 2.32 -12.75 -4.93
CA PRO A 75 3.73 -12.37 -4.84
C PRO A 75 3.94 -10.90 -5.19
N SER A 76 4.81 -10.21 -4.45
CA SER A 76 5.10 -8.78 -4.66
C SER A 76 5.72 -8.46 -6.04
N TYR A 77 6.30 -9.46 -6.69
CA TYR A 77 6.89 -9.45 -8.02
C TYR A 77 6.40 -10.66 -8.84
N PRO A 78 6.31 -10.56 -10.17
CA PRO A 78 5.94 -11.70 -11.00
C PRO A 78 7.05 -12.77 -10.98
N ALA A 79 6.74 -13.97 -11.48
CA ALA A 79 7.79 -14.93 -11.83
C ALA A 79 8.69 -14.35 -12.94
N CYS A 80 9.92 -14.86 -13.05
CA CYS A 80 10.81 -14.47 -14.14
C CYS A 80 10.24 -14.91 -15.50
N ARG A 81 10.55 -14.15 -16.57
CA ARG A 81 10.13 -14.47 -17.95
C ARG A 81 10.56 -15.86 -18.40
N THR A 82 11.69 -16.35 -17.90
CA THR A 82 12.19 -17.71 -18.18
C THR A 82 11.42 -18.82 -17.47
N GLY A 83 10.54 -18.48 -16.51
CA GLY A 83 9.81 -19.43 -15.68
C GLY A 83 10.67 -20.15 -14.62
N LYS A 84 12.00 -19.96 -14.62
CA LYS A 84 12.93 -20.71 -13.75
C LYS A 84 13.13 -20.10 -12.36
N CYS A 85 12.77 -18.84 -12.17
CA CYS A 85 13.03 -18.12 -10.93
C CYS A 85 11.74 -17.57 -10.31
N HIS A 86 11.66 -17.68 -8.98
CA HIS A 86 10.55 -17.17 -8.18
C HIS A 86 10.68 -15.67 -7.86
N SER A 87 9.57 -15.08 -7.43
CA SER A 87 9.45 -13.68 -7.03
C SER A 87 10.37 -13.27 -5.86
N SER A 88 10.78 -14.23 -5.03
CA SER A 88 11.74 -14.03 -3.93
C SER A 88 13.19 -13.89 -4.41
N ASN A 89 13.51 -14.30 -5.65
CA ASN A 89 14.87 -14.32 -6.18
C ASN A 89 15.32 -12.97 -6.76
N TYR A 90 14.47 -11.94 -6.69
CA TYR A 90 14.81 -10.60 -7.15
C TYR A 90 15.63 -9.85 -6.10
N ARG A 91 16.76 -9.28 -6.53
CA ARG A 91 17.59 -8.41 -5.70
C ARG A 91 17.67 -7.03 -6.32
N LEU A 92 17.42 -6.00 -5.52
CA LEU A 92 17.62 -4.62 -5.94
C LEU A 92 19.12 -4.35 -6.07
N ARG A 93 19.58 -3.92 -7.24
CA ARG A 93 20.95 -3.44 -7.45
C ARG A 93 20.93 -2.08 -8.13
N ARG A 94 21.99 -1.32 -7.90
CA ARG A 94 22.20 -0.03 -8.58
C ARG A 94 22.95 -0.31 -9.89
N LEU A 95 22.44 0.24 -10.97
CA LEU A 95 23.09 0.30 -12.28
C LEU A 95 24.17 1.39 -12.25
N GLU A 96 25.14 1.29 -13.15
CA GLU A 96 26.24 2.26 -13.29
C GLU A 96 25.74 3.68 -13.58
N ASN A 97 24.60 3.80 -14.27
CA ASN A 97 23.92 5.08 -14.53
C ASN A 97 23.19 5.68 -13.29
N GLY A 98 23.42 5.13 -12.10
CA GLY A 98 22.84 5.60 -10.83
C GLY A 98 21.40 5.17 -10.56
N ARG A 99 20.71 4.58 -11.55
CA ARG A 99 19.33 4.07 -11.42
C ARG A 99 19.32 2.73 -10.69
N SER A 100 18.21 2.34 -10.08
CA SER A 100 18.03 1.03 -9.48
C SER A 100 17.17 0.11 -10.37
N ALA A 101 17.55 -1.17 -10.42
CA ALA A 101 16.81 -2.22 -11.11
C ALA A 101 16.76 -3.49 -10.24
N LEU A 102 15.74 -4.31 -10.49
CA LEU A 102 15.54 -5.60 -9.85
C LEU A 102 16.21 -6.66 -10.72
N PHE A 103 17.27 -7.28 -10.23
CA PHE A 103 17.95 -8.36 -10.92
C PHE A 103 17.42 -9.69 -10.44
N CYS A 104 16.94 -10.51 -11.37
CA CYS A 104 16.59 -11.89 -11.11
C CYS A 104 17.86 -12.72 -10.86
N ALA A 105 17.75 -13.86 -10.18
CA ALA A 105 18.85 -14.81 -10.04
C ALA A 105 19.41 -15.31 -11.39
N CYS A 106 18.61 -15.30 -12.46
CA CYS A 106 19.07 -15.61 -13.82
C CYS A 106 19.88 -14.48 -14.49
N GLY A 107 20.08 -13.35 -13.81
CA GLY A 107 20.83 -12.20 -14.32
C GLY A 107 20.00 -11.18 -15.10
N THR A 108 18.77 -11.50 -15.49
CA THR A 108 17.91 -10.58 -16.26
C THR A 108 17.48 -9.38 -15.39
N PRO A 109 17.70 -8.14 -15.86
CA PRO A 109 17.28 -6.93 -15.16
C PRO A 109 15.82 -6.57 -15.46
N TYR A 110 15.11 -6.16 -14.41
CA TYR A 110 13.71 -5.73 -14.47
C TYR A 110 13.49 -4.41 -13.73
N ARG A 111 12.42 -3.71 -14.08
CA ARG A 111 12.02 -2.46 -13.44
C ARG A 111 10.53 -2.44 -13.17
N LYS A 112 10.14 -2.12 -11.94
CA LYS A 112 8.74 -1.90 -11.56
C LYS A 112 8.39 -0.43 -11.68
N ARG A 113 7.30 -0.10 -12.38
CA ARG A 113 6.74 1.26 -12.45
C ARG A 113 5.23 1.20 -12.27
N GLY A 114 4.75 1.68 -11.11
CA GLY A 114 3.35 1.57 -10.74
C GLY A 114 2.88 0.12 -10.71
N ARG A 115 1.85 -0.20 -11.50
CA ARG A 115 1.30 -1.56 -11.64
C ARG A 115 2.00 -2.40 -12.71
N ARG A 116 2.94 -1.85 -13.49
CA ARG A 116 3.62 -2.59 -14.57
C ARG A 116 5.02 -3.01 -14.18
N PHE A 117 5.43 -4.16 -14.68
CA PHE A 117 6.76 -4.74 -14.55
C PHE A 117 7.36 -4.84 -15.96
N TYR A 118 8.53 -4.25 -16.12
CA TYR A 118 9.24 -4.12 -17.38
C TYR A 118 10.53 -4.93 -17.34
N GLU A 119 10.86 -5.58 -18.43
CA GLU A 119 12.18 -6.13 -18.69
C GLU A 119 13.07 -5.03 -19.27
N VAL A 120 14.26 -4.84 -18.69
CA VAL A 120 15.24 -3.86 -19.17
C VAL A 120 16.08 -4.54 -20.24
N GLN A 121 16.02 -4.03 -21.46
CA GLN A 121 16.80 -4.55 -22.59
C GLN A 121 18.24 -4.02 -22.55
N PRO A 122 19.20 -4.64 -23.27
CA PRO A 122 20.61 -4.21 -23.28
C PRO A 122 20.81 -2.78 -23.81
N ASP A 123 19.94 -2.31 -24.70
CA ASP A 123 19.91 -0.93 -25.21
C ASP A 123 19.33 0.08 -24.20
N GLY A 124 18.90 -0.39 -23.02
CA GLY A 124 18.25 0.41 -21.99
C GLY A 124 16.76 0.64 -22.22
N SER A 125 16.18 0.11 -23.30
CA SER A 125 14.74 0.17 -23.54
C SER A 125 13.97 -0.68 -22.53
N LEU A 126 12.70 -0.33 -22.31
CA LEU A 126 11.83 -1.02 -21.36
C LEU A 126 10.76 -1.78 -22.12
N ARG A 127 10.86 -3.12 -22.13
CA ARG A 127 9.83 -3.98 -22.71
C ARG A 127 8.77 -4.31 -21.66
N PRO A 128 7.48 -4.02 -21.88
CA PRO A 128 6.44 -4.44 -20.96
C PRO A 128 6.42 -5.97 -20.84
N TYR A 129 6.28 -6.47 -19.62
CA TYR A 129 6.26 -7.91 -19.35
C TYR A 129 4.99 -8.33 -18.61
N MET A 130 4.72 -7.71 -17.45
CA MET A 130 3.58 -8.09 -16.61
C MET A 130 2.87 -6.86 -16.05
N LEU A 131 1.56 -6.96 -15.89
CA LEU A 131 0.68 -5.97 -15.27
C LEU A 131 0.01 -6.55 -14.02
N TRP A 132 0.09 -5.82 -12.91
CA TRP A 132 -0.60 -6.14 -11.67
C TRP A 132 -2.06 -5.70 -11.73
N ARG A 133 -2.97 -6.64 -11.49
CA ARG A 133 -4.41 -6.41 -11.37
C ARG A 133 -4.86 -6.77 -9.95
N ALA A 134 -5.66 -5.89 -9.36
CA ALA A 134 -6.28 -6.15 -8.06
C ALA A 134 -7.05 -7.48 -8.10
N PHE A 135 -7.01 -8.24 -7.01
CA PHE A 135 -7.67 -9.54 -6.85
C PHE A 135 -7.19 -10.67 -7.77
N ARG A 136 -6.29 -10.40 -8.73
CA ARG A 136 -5.80 -11.44 -9.65
C ARG A 136 -4.28 -11.60 -9.67
N GLY A 137 -3.52 -10.60 -9.23
CA GLY A 137 -2.05 -10.64 -9.25
C GLY A 137 -1.44 -10.22 -10.58
N TRP A 138 -0.35 -10.85 -11.00
CA TRP A 138 0.41 -10.50 -12.21
C TRP A 138 -0.12 -11.23 -13.46
N PHE A 139 -0.37 -10.47 -14.53
CA PHE A 139 -0.79 -10.98 -15.84
C PHE A 139 0.15 -10.51 -16.96
N PRO A 140 0.34 -11.30 -18.03
CA PRO A 140 1.05 -10.84 -19.21
C PRO A 140 0.46 -9.54 -19.73
N ASP A 141 1.33 -8.55 -20.02
CA ASP A 141 0.93 -7.31 -20.70
C ASP A 141 0.83 -7.66 -22.20
N ALA A 142 -0.39 -7.75 -22.72
CA ALA A 142 -0.70 -8.06 -24.11
C ALA A 142 -0.55 -6.84 -25.02
#